data_AF-A0A969JN94-F1
#
_entry.id   AF-A0A969JN94-F1
#
_cell.length_a   1.000
_cell.length_b   1.000
_cell.length_c   1.000
_cell.angle_alpha   90.00
_cell.angle_beta   90.00
_cell.angle_gamma   90.00
#
_symmetry.space_group_name_H-M   'P 1'
#
loop_
_entity.id
_entity.type
_entity.pdbx_description
1 polymer ?
#
loop_
_entity_poly.entity_id
_entity_poly.type
_entity_poly.pdbx_seq_one_letter_code
_entity_poly.pdbx_strand_id
1 'polypeptide(L)'
;MEVKLIERDKVIESRDEITLSGVPYWFMIFLIFIQVVFVTMVYGPIAAFLVELFPTRIRYTSMSLPYHIGNGVFGGLTPFLSSSLYELSKTETNPIGDPFAGLWYPIAVAAITFIIGMIFLNNKIKSDVLT
;
A
#
# COMPACT_ATOMS: atom_id res chain seq x y z
N MET A 1 12.29 35.27 23.49
CA MET A 1 12.10 34.79 22.10
C MET A 1 13.06 33.66 21.76
N GLU A 2 14.34 33.72 22.20
CA GLU A 2 15.35 32.65 22.02
C GLU A 2 15.00 31.31 22.69
N VAL A 3 14.40 31.31 23.89
CA VAL A 3 14.07 30.07 24.61
C VAL A 3 13.11 29.15 23.82
N LYS A 4 12.19 29.74 23.04
CA LYS A 4 11.22 29.00 22.21
C LYS A 4 11.84 28.45 20.92
N LEU A 5 12.99 28.99 20.50
CA LEU A 5 13.76 28.49 19.36
C LEU A 5 14.63 27.30 19.78
N ILE A 6 15.27 27.38 20.95
CA ILE A 6 16.07 26.28 21.53
C ILE A 6 15.21 25.05 21.81
N GLU A 7 13.96 25.23 22.25
CA GLU A 7 13.04 24.12 22.50
C GLU A 7 12.48 23.52 21.19
N ARG A 8 12.32 24.33 20.14
CA ARG A 8 11.98 23.82 18.79
C ARG A 8 13.14 23.06 18.15
N ASP A 9 14.37 23.52 18.32
CA ASP A 9 15.55 22.82 17.81
C ASP A 9 15.79 21.49 18.54
N LYS A 10 15.59 21.43 19.87
CA LYS A 10 15.65 20.18 20.63
C LYS A 10 14.59 19.15 20.22
N VAL A 11 13.39 19.59 19.85
CA VAL A 11 12.30 18.71 19.37
C VAL A 11 12.58 18.17 17.96
N ILE A 12 13.36 18.90 17.15
CA ILE A 12 13.74 18.46 15.80
C ILE A 12 14.96 17.52 15.84
N GLU A 13 15.86 17.68 16.82
CA GLU A 13 17.09 16.90 16.97
C GLU A 13 16.86 15.50 17.59
N SER A 14 15.78 15.27 18.35
CA SER A 14 15.47 13.96 18.95
C SER A 14 14.71 12.99 18.03
N ARG A 15 14.89 13.11 16.71
CA ARG A 15 14.41 12.07 15.80
C ARG A 15 15.43 10.95 15.86
N ASP A 16 15.20 9.98 16.74
CA ASP A 16 15.94 8.73 16.70
C ASP A 16 15.77 8.15 15.29
N GLU A 17 16.81 8.31 14.45
CA GLU A 17 16.83 7.74 13.12
C GLU A 17 16.97 6.23 13.31
N ILE A 18 15.85 5.52 13.20
CA ILE A 18 15.81 4.07 13.30
C ILE A 18 16.44 3.52 12.02
N THR A 19 17.75 3.38 12.07
CA THR A 19 18.55 2.82 10.99
C THR A 19 18.58 1.30 11.16
N LEU A 20 17.85 0.61 10.29
CA LEU A 20 18.04 -0.83 10.10
C LEU A 20 19.42 -1.02 9.47
N SER A 21 20.37 -1.57 10.22
CA SER A 21 21.73 -1.85 9.73
C SER A 21 21.98 -3.35 9.60
N GLY A 22 22.67 -3.76 8.54
CA GLY A 22 23.07 -5.16 8.31
C GLY A 22 21.96 -6.06 7.74
N VAL A 23 21.71 -7.19 8.38
CA VAL A 23 20.77 -8.25 7.93
C VAL A 23 19.30 -7.79 7.84
N PRO A 24 18.70 -7.11 8.83
CA PRO A 24 17.28 -6.74 8.76
C PRO A 24 16.97 -5.73 7.66
N TYR A 25 17.95 -4.90 7.25
CA TYR A 25 17.83 -4.00 6.10
C TYR A 25 17.62 -4.75 4.79
N TRP A 26 18.49 -5.73 4.51
CA TRP A 26 18.38 -6.58 3.32
C TRP A 26 17.10 -7.41 3.33
N PHE A 27 16.68 -7.87 4.51
CA PHE A 27 15.42 -8.59 4.66
C PHE A 27 14.21 -7.69 4.34
N MET A 28 14.22 -6.43 4.79
CA MET A 28 13.18 -5.46 4.44
C MET A 28 13.06 -5.26 2.93
N ILE A 29 14.19 -5.06 2.25
CA ILE A 29 14.24 -4.91 0.79
C ILE A 29 13.66 -6.16 0.11
N PHE A 30 14.04 -7.35 0.57
CA PHE A 30 13.56 -8.60 0.01
C PHE A 30 12.03 -8.75 0.14
N LEU A 31 11.46 -8.41 1.30
CA LEU A 31 10.02 -8.43 1.52
C LEU A 31 9.28 -7.43 0.63
N ILE A 32 9.81 -6.20 0.49
CA ILE A 32 9.25 -5.18 -0.41
C ILE A 32 9.34 -5.65 -1.87
N PHE A 33 10.45 -6.27 -2.26
CA PHE A 33 10.62 -6.81 -3.60
C PHE A 33 9.55 -7.85 -3.93
N ILE A 34 9.27 -8.77 -3.01
CA ILE A 34 8.18 -9.75 -3.18
C ILE A 34 6.83 -9.06 -3.36
N GLN A 35 6.53 -8.02 -2.56
CA GLN A 35 5.27 -7.27 -2.70
C GLN A 35 5.15 -6.58 -4.07
N VAL A 36 6.24 -5.99 -4.58
CA VAL A 36 6.28 -5.37 -5.91
C VAL A 36 6.03 -6.42 -6.99
N VAL A 37 6.63 -7.60 -6.89
CA VAL A 37 6.37 -8.72 -7.82
C VAL A 37 4.88 -9.05 -7.84
N PHE A 38 4.23 -9.20 -6.69
CA PHE A 38 2.79 -9.46 -6.63
C PHE A 38 1.95 -8.33 -7.25
N VAL A 39 2.27 -7.07 -6.95
CA VAL A 39 1.55 -5.92 -7.52
C VAL A 39 1.68 -5.89 -9.04
N THR A 40 2.86 -6.17 -9.59
CA THR A 40 3.08 -6.16 -11.05
C THR A 40 2.31 -7.27 -11.77
N MET A 41 2.24 -8.47 -11.18
CA MET A 41 1.45 -9.59 -11.71
C MET A 41 -0.04 -9.24 -11.84
N VAL A 42 -0.55 -8.39 -10.94
CA VAL A 42 -1.94 -7.96 -10.92
C VAL A 42 -2.17 -6.77 -11.87
N TYR A 43 -1.22 -5.85 -11.97
CA TYR A 43 -1.34 -4.66 -12.82
C TYR A 43 -1.47 -4.98 -14.32
N GLY A 44 -0.78 -6.01 -14.80
CA GLY A 44 -0.85 -6.48 -16.19
C GLY A 44 -2.27 -6.85 -16.65
N PRO A 45 -2.93 -7.84 -16.02
CA PRO A 45 -4.28 -8.26 -16.40
C PRO A 45 -5.35 -7.20 -16.11
N ILE A 46 -5.22 -6.38 -15.06
CA ILE A 46 -6.19 -5.33 -14.74
C ILE A 46 -6.35 -4.35 -15.92
N ALA A 47 -5.25 -3.96 -16.56
CA ALA A 47 -5.30 -3.06 -17.70
C ALA A 47 -6.09 -3.65 -18.88
N ALA A 48 -5.95 -4.95 -19.14
CA ALA A 48 -6.70 -5.65 -20.19
C ALA A 48 -8.19 -5.78 -19.82
N PHE A 49 -8.50 -6.20 -18.59
CA PHE A 49 -9.87 -6.36 -18.12
C PHE A 49 -10.67 -5.05 -18.13
N LEU A 50 -10.11 -3.95 -17.62
CA LEU A 50 -10.79 -2.64 -17.62
C LEU A 50 -11.07 -2.13 -19.03
N VAL A 51 -10.21 -2.45 -19.98
CA VAL A 51 -10.35 -2.08 -21.38
C VAL A 51 -11.49 -2.84 -22.07
N GLU A 52 -11.67 -4.10 -21.72
CA GLU A 52 -12.65 -5.01 -22.33
C GLU A 52 -14.04 -4.85 -21.71
N LEU A 53 -14.12 -4.53 -20.41
CA LEU A 53 -15.38 -4.40 -19.68
C LEU A 53 -16.19 -3.14 -20.05
N PHE A 54 -15.52 -2.09 -20.57
CA PHE A 54 -16.14 -0.79 -20.78
C PHE A 54 -16.18 -0.38 -22.26
N PRO A 55 -17.33 0.12 -22.76
CA PRO A 55 -17.43 0.61 -24.13
C PRO A 55 -16.50 1.81 -24.39
N THR A 56 -16.01 1.94 -25.62
CA THR A 56 -14.98 2.91 -26.05
C THR A 56 -15.28 4.36 -25.68
N ARG A 57 -16.56 4.73 -25.55
CA ARG A 57 -17.03 6.08 -25.22
C ARG A 57 -16.73 6.53 -23.80
N ILE A 58 -16.66 5.61 -22.82
CA ILE A 58 -16.45 5.94 -21.39
C ILE A 58 -15.14 5.42 -20.83
N ARG A 59 -14.33 4.75 -21.67
CA ARG A 59 -13.12 4.03 -21.27
C ARG A 59 -12.14 4.89 -20.47
N TYR A 60 -11.91 6.16 -20.85
CA TYR A 60 -11.01 7.05 -20.11
C TYR A 60 -11.51 7.37 -18.69
N THR A 61 -12.79 7.72 -18.55
CA THR A 61 -13.41 8.01 -17.25
C THR A 61 -13.53 6.76 -16.38
N SER A 62 -13.90 5.62 -16.99
CA SER A 62 -14.03 4.34 -16.30
C SER A 62 -12.68 3.74 -15.90
N MET A 63 -11.60 4.03 -16.63
CA MET A 63 -10.25 3.65 -16.20
C MET A 63 -9.76 4.54 -15.05
N SER A 64 -9.99 5.85 -15.09
CA SER A 64 -9.47 6.75 -14.05
C SER A 64 -10.15 6.59 -12.69
N LEU A 65 -11.44 6.26 -12.65
CA LEU A 65 -12.22 6.13 -11.42
C LEU A 65 -11.66 5.07 -10.43
N PRO A 66 -11.41 3.81 -10.84
CA PRO A 66 -10.76 2.83 -9.96
C PRO A 66 -9.32 3.23 -9.59
N TYR A 67 -8.57 3.89 -10.48
CA TYR A 67 -7.23 4.37 -10.14
C TYR A 67 -7.27 5.50 -9.11
N HIS A 68 -8.19 6.45 -9.22
CA HIS A 68 -8.29 7.57 -8.28
C HIS A 68 -8.82 7.13 -6.92
N ILE A 69 -9.84 6.27 -6.89
CA ILE A 69 -10.36 5.74 -5.63
C ILE A 69 -9.36 4.79 -4.99
N GLY A 70 -8.78 3.89 -5.79
CA GLY A 70 -7.77 2.92 -5.34
C GLY A 70 -6.53 3.60 -4.77
N ASN A 71 -5.87 4.44 -5.58
CA ASN A 71 -4.64 5.11 -5.17
C ASN A 71 -4.90 6.21 -4.13
N GLY A 72 -6.03 6.91 -4.21
CA GLY A 72 -6.38 7.99 -3.28
C GLY A 72 -6.67 7.46 -1.89
N VAL A 73 -7.54 6.46 -1.77
CA VAL A 73 -7.97 5.92 -0.47
C VAL A 73 -6.96 4.92 0.06
N PHE A 74 -6.68 3.84 -0.66
CA PHE A 74 -5.79 2.79 -0.15
C PHE A 74 -4.32 3.21 -0.21
N GLY A 75 -3.90 3.84 -1.31
CA GLY A 75 -2.54 4.38 -1.42
C GLY A 75 -2.29 5.53 -0.44
N GLY A 76 -3.18 6.53 -0.40
CA GLY A 76 -3.03 7.71 0.45
C GLY A 76 -3.08 7.43 1.96
N LEU A 77 -3.81 6.39 2.40
CA LEU A 77 -3.85 5.98 3.81
C LEU A 77 -2.63 5.15 4.25
N THR A 78 -1.79 4.69 3.31
CA THR A 78 -0.60 3.88 3.61
C THR A 78 0.34 4.53 4.63
N PRO A 79 0.82 5.79 4.48
CA PRO A 79 1.73 6.39 5.46
C PRO A 79 1.07 6.55 6.83
N PHE A 80 -0.22 6.90 6.87
CA PHE A 80 -0.96 7.03 8.13
C PHE A 80 -1.05 5.67 8.84
N LEU A 81 -1.58 4.64 8.17
CA LEU A 81 -1.73 3.31 8.75
C LEU A 81 -0.39 2.64 9.06
N SER A 82 0.62 2.82 8.22
CA SER A 82 1.97 2.33 8.50
C SER A 82 2.55 2.94 9.77
N SER A 83 2.39 4.25 9.96
CA SER A 83 2.87 4.93 11.17
C SER A 83 2.08 4.52 12.41
N SER A 84 0.76 4.35 12.29
CA SER A 84 -0.09 3.88 13.39
C SER A 84 0.21 2.43 13.79
N LEU A 85 0.45 1.54 12.82
CA LEU A 85 0.85 0.16 13.08
C LEU A 85 2.22 0.08 13.75
N TYR A 86 3.16 0.92 13.32
CA TYR A 86 4.46 1.04 13.97
C TYR A 86 4.33 1.55 15.41
N GLU A 87 3.54 2.59 15.69
CA GLU A 87 3.29 3.04 17.07
C GLU A 87 2.60 1.96 17.92
N LEU A 88 1.65 1.21 17.36
CA LEU A 88 0.99 0.09 18.04
C LEU A 88 1.95 -1.05 18.35
N SER A 89 2.99 -1.23 17.54
CA SER A 89 4.00 -2.27 17.77
C SER A 89 4.92 -1.97 18.96
N LYS A 90 4.97 -0.72 19.42
CA LYS A 90 5.73 -0.35 20.61
C LYS A 90 5.07 -0.96 21.84
N THR A 91 5.82 -1.79 22.55
CA THR A 91 5.38 -2.45 23.79
C THR A 91 6.39 -2.11 24.89
N GLU A 92 6.05 -2.25 26.16
CA GLU A 92 7.02 -2.04 27.27
C GLU A 92 8.29 -2.90 27.12
N THR A 93 8.18 -4.07 26.46
CA THR A 93 9.30 -4.95 26.13
C THR A 93 10.06 -4.58 24.85
N ASN A 94 9.47 -3.74 23.98
CA ASN A 94 10.09 -3.24 22.75
C ASN A 94 9.73 -1.75 22.53
N PRO A 95 10.41 -0.81 23.21
CA PRO A 95 10.11 0.61 23.12
C PRO A 95 10.41 1.23 21.75
N ILE A 96 11.23 0.56 20.92
CA ILE A 96 11.61 1.00 19.57
C ILE A 96 10.57 0.55 18.54
N GLY A 97 9.67 -0.38 18.86
CA GLY A 97 8.68 -0.90 17.90
C GLY A 97 9.28 -1.84 16.86
N ASP A 98 8.42 -2.51 16.09
CA ASP A 98 8.80 -3.40 14.99
C ASP A 98 8.89 -2.59 13.67
N PRO A 99 10.09 -2.46 13.06
CA PRO A 99 10.25 -1.75 11.80
C PRO A 99 9.48 -2.36 10.63
N PHE A 100 9.10 -3.65 10.71
CA PHE A 100 8.36 -4.33 9.66
C PHE A 100 6.84 -4.15 9.78
N ALA A 101 6.33 -3.53 10.87
CA ALA A 101 4.90 -3.39 11.12
C ALA A 101 4.15 -2.68 9.99
N GLY A 102 4.80 -1.75 9.29
CA GLY A 102 4.22 -1.04 8.15
C GLY A 102 3.88 -1.94 6.94
N LEU A 103 4.62 -3.05 6.77
CA LEU A 103 4.42 -3.98 5.64
C LEU A 103 3.11 -4.77 5.78
N TRP A 104 2.53 -4.86 6.98
CA TRP A 104 1.27 -5.56 7.20
C TRP A 104 0.10 -4.91 6.48
N TYR A 105 0.11 -3.59 6.29
CA TYR A 105 -1.00 -2.91 5.61
C TYR A 105 -1.13 -3.34 4.13
N PRO A 106 -0.09 -3.25 3.28
CA PRO A 106 -0.16 -3.75 1.91
C PRO A 106 -0.51 -5.25 1.83
N ILE A 107 0.03 -6.07 2.74
CA ILE A 107 -0.26 -7.51 2.79
C ILE A 107 -1.73 -7.77 3.10
N ALA A 108 -2.31 -7.08 4.08
CA ALA A 108 -3.71 -7.21 4.43
C ALA A 108 -4.64 -6.77 3.29
N VAL A 109 -4.32 -5.64 2.64
CA VAL A 109 -5.08 -5.16 1.47
C VAL A 109 -5.00 -6.18 0.32
N ALA A 110 -3.81 -6.71 0.02
CA ALA A 110 -3.63 -7.73 -1.01
C ALA A 110 -4.38 -9.04 -0.69
N ALA A 111 -4.41 -9.46 0.57
CA ALA A 111 -5.16 -10.64 0.99
C ALA A 111 -6.67 -10.45 0.84
N ILE A 112 -7.20 -9.29 1.23
CA ILE A 112 -8.62 -8.94 1.08
C ILE A 112 -9.00 -8.91 -0.41
N THR A 113 -8.20 -8.27 -1.27
CA THR A 113 -8.48 -8.22 -2.71
C THR A 113 -8.42 -9.60 -3.35
N PHE A 114 -7.49 -10.45 -2.93
CA PHE A 114 -7.40 -11.83 -3.38
C PHE A 114 -8.64 -12.66 -3.00
N ILE A 115 -9.11 -12.55 -1.75
CA ILE A 115 -10.33 -13.24 -1.28
C ILE A 115 -11.56 -12.76 -2.06
N ILE A 116 -11.70 -11.45 -2.25
CA ILE A 116 -12.81 -10.88 -3.04
C ILE A 116 -12.73 -11.36 -4.48
N GLY A 117 -11.55 -11.35 -5.09
CA GLY A 117 -11.31 -11.87 -6.43
C GLY A 117 -11.71 -13.34 -6.56
N MET A 118 -11.29 -14.19 -5.61
CA MET A 118 -11.64 -15.61 -5.59
C MET A 118 -13.16 -15.86 -5.50
N ILE A 119 -13.90 -15.03 -4.76
CA ILE A 119 -15.35 -15.21 -4.58
C ILE A 119 -16.15 -14.66 -5.76
N PHE A 120 -15.78 -13.48 -6.28
CA PHE A 120 -16.58 -12.74 -7.26
C PHE A 120 -16.16 -12.92 -8.71
N LEU A 121 -14.92 -13.35 -8.98
CA LEU A 121 -14.44 -13.54 -10.35
C LEU A 121 -15.04 -14.83 -10.93
N ASN A 122 -16.19 -14.69 -11.58
CA ASN A 122 -16.87 -15.77 -12.27
C ASN A 122 -16.68 -15.63 -13.78
N ASN A 123 -16.26 -16.70 -14.47
CA ASN A 123 -15.85 -16.68 -15.87
C ASN A 123 -17.04 -16.66 -16.85
N LYS A 124 -18.04 -15.80 -16.62
CA LYS A 124 -19.17 -15.67 -17.54
C LYS A 124 -18.85 -14.62 -18.59
N ILE A 125 -18.28 -15.06 -19.71
CA ILE A 125 -18.15 -14.26 -20.94
C ILE A 125 -19.56 -13.86 -21.37
N LYS A 126 -19.92 -12.58 -21.26
CA LYS A 126 -21.14 -12.07 -21.89
C LYS A 126 -20.88 -11.94 -23.38
N SER A 127 -21.67 -12.68 -24.16
CA SER A 127 -21.66 -12.76 -25.63
C SER A 127 -22.02 -11.46 -26.36
N ASP A 128 -22.14 -10.33 -25.64
CA ASP A 128 -22.94 -9.19 -26.07
C ASP A 128 -22.08 -8.06 -26.67
N VAL A 129 -20.79 -8.33 -26.91
CA VAL A 129 -19.79 -7.36 -27.40
C VAL A 129 -19.42 -7.52 -28.89
N LEU A 130 -20.12 -8.41 -29.63
CA LEU A 130 -19.85 -8.69 -31.06
C LEU A 130 -21.00 -8.29 -32.03
N THR A 131 -21.93 -7.44 -31.61
CA THR A 131 -22.97 -6.84 -32.48
C THR A 131 -23.10 -5.36 -32.19
#